data_AF-A0A966Q4Z6-F1
#
_entry.id   AF-A0A966Q4Z6-F1
#
_cell.length_a   1.000
_cell.length_b   1.000
_cell.length_c   1.000
_cell.angle_alpha   90.00
_cell.angle_beta   90.00
_cell.angle_gamma   90.00
#
_symmetry.space_group_name_H-M   'P 1'
#
loop_
_entity.id
_entity.type
_entity.pdbx_description
1 polymer ?
#
loop_
_entity_poly.entity_id
_entity_poly.type
_entity_poly.pdbx_seq_one_letter_code
_entity_poly.pdbx_strand_id
1 'polypeptide(L)'
;FYRNQQAASKKNLGKAKKRLKGSRDIQFISKGVSDRDGVLSFNSDKGSASALSNTGSTSIAVTTIDKEIQEPVSFIKMDLEGWEMKGLSGARKHIISDHPKLAIAVYHRAEDFWKIPRFILGLRSDYQVLLRHYTEGWSETVMYFIPIKQ
;
A
#
# COMPACT_ATOMS: atom_id res chain seq x y z
N PHE A 1 -1.43 -10.15 6.36
CA PHE A 1 -2.84 -10.05 6.76
C PHE A 1 -3.03 -8.86 7.70
N TYR A 2 -3.52 -7.71 7.21
CA TYR A 2 -4.31 -6.69 7.93
C TYR A 2 -4.60 -5.48 7.00
N ARG A 3 -5.74 -4.82 7.20
CA ARG A 3 -6.29 -3.71 6.39
C ARG A 3 -5.56 -2.37 6.58
N ASN A 4 -5.49 -1.63 5.47
CA ASN A 4 -5.34 -0.18 5.28
C ASN A 4 -4.04 0.53 5.74
N GLN A 5 -3.78 1.68 5.08
CA GLN A 5 -2.86 2.80 5.45
C GLN A 5 -3.04 3.37 6.86
N GLN A 6 -3.81 2.67 7.69
CA GLN A 6 -4.07 2.97 9.08
C GLN A 6 -2.77 3.09 9.90
N ALA A 7 -1.68 2.45 9.52
CA ALA A 7 -0.42 2.48 10.27
C ALA A 7 0.19 3.88 10.48
N ALA A 8 -0.15 4.87 9.65
CA ALA A 8 0.36 6.23 9.85
C ALA A 8 -0.39 7.03 10.94
N SER A 9 -1.65 6.68 11.23
CA SER A 9 -2.37 7.28 12.35
C SER A 9 -1.86 6.68 13.67
N LYS A 10 -1.43 7.53 14.61
CA LYS A 10 -0.97 7.12 15.95
C LYS A 10 -1.93 6.14 16.63
N LYS A 11 -3.24 6.36 16.48
CA LYS A 11 -4.30 5.51 17.04
C LYS A 11 -4.26 4.08 16.49
N ASN A 12 -4.15 3.96 15.18
CA ASN A 12 -4.21 2.67 14.50
C ASN A 12 -2.89 1.91 14.62
N LEU A 13 -1.74 2.61 14.58
CA LEU A 13 -0.46 2.01 14.90
C LEU A 13 -0.45 1.42 16.31
N GLY A 14 -1.04 2.14 17.29
CA GLY A 14 -1.23 1.63 18.65
C GLY A 14 -2.07 0.35 18.70
N LYS A 15 -3.18 0.31 17.95
CA LYS A 15 -4.01 -0.91 17.82
C LYS A 15 -3.23 -2.07 17.19
N ALA A 16 -2.46 -1.80 16.13
CA ALA A 16 -1.65 -2.81 15.45
C ALA A 16 -0.58 -3.40 16.38
N LYS A 17 0.17 -2.54 17.09
CA LYS A 17 1.16 -2.95 18.10
C LYS A 17 0.53 -3.80 19.22
N LYS A 18 -0.66 -3.43 19.71
CA LYS A 18 -1.38 -4.20 20.73
C LYS A 18 -1.80 -5.57 20.19
N ARG A 19 -2.37 -5.63 18.98
CA ARG A 19 -2.86 -6.86 18.36
C ARG A 19 -1.74 -7.84 18.01
N LEU A 20 -0.59 -7.32 17.61
CA LEU A 20 0.55 -8.11 17.12
C LEU A 20 1.65 -8.28 18.18
N LYS A 21 1.37 -7.98 19.45
CA LYS A 21 2.35 -8.04 20.55
C LYS A 21 3.01 -9.42 20.72
N GLY A 22 2.30 -10.50 20.39
CA GLY A 22 2.81 -11.88 20.47
C GLY A 22 3.48 -12.39 19.19
N SER A 23 3.55 -11.57 18.14
CA SER A 23 4.17 -11.93 16.88
C SER A 23 5.62 -11.46 16.85
N ARG A 24 6.52 -12.33 16.35
CA ARG A 24 7.93 -11.99 16.13
C ARG A 24 8.14 -11.39 14.75
N ASP A 25 9.30 -10.78 14.55
CA ASP A 25 9.79 -10.29 13.25
C ASP A 25 8.86 -9.24 12.61
N ILE A 26 8.34 -8.32 13.43
CA ILE A 26 7.50 -7.20 12.98
C ILE A 26 8.17 -5.87 13.31
N GLN A 27 8.46 -5.10 12.26
CA GLN A 27 8.86 -3.71 12.38
C GLN A 27 7.68 -2.79 12.08
N PHE A 28 7.47 -1.80 12.95
CA PHE A 28 6.42 -0.80 12.80
C PHE A 28 7.04 0.53 12.37
N ILE A 29 6.70 0.99 11.18
CA ILE A 29 7.22 2.24 10.62
C ILE A 29 6.14 3.32 10.76
N SER A 30 6.46 4.38 11.50
CA SER A 30 5.51 5.48 11.79
C SER A 30 5.54 6.56 10.69
N LYS A 31 5.48 6.14 9.43
CA LYS A 31 5.46 7.00 8.24
C LYS A 31 4.37 6.53 7.28
N GLY A 32 3.81 7.44 6.48
CA GLY A 32 2.99 7.09 5.33
C GLY A 32 3.84 6.64 4.14
N VAL A 33 3.26 5.82 3.26
CA VAL A 33 3.90 5.38 2.01
C VAL A 33 3.50 6.33 0.88
N SER A 34 4.48 6.83 0.12
CA SER A 34 4.30 7.75 -1.01
C SER A 34 5.40 7.58 -2.07
N ASP A 35 5.43 8.48 -3.07
CA ASP A 35 6.40 8.51 -4.16
C ASP A 35 7.69 9.30 -3.84
N ARG A 36 7.77 9.92 -2.65
CA ARG A 36 8.88 10.75 -2.19
C ARG A 36 8.84 10.93 -0.67
N ASP A 37 9.93 11.44 -0.12
CA ASP A 37 9.93 11.97 1.25
C ASP A 37 9.15 13.27 1.35
N GLY A 38 8.51 13.48 2.49
CA GLY A 38 7.88 14.75 2.79
C GLY A 38 6.98 14.71 4.00
N VAL A 39 6.18 15.75 4.14
CA VAL A 39 5.13 15.84 5.14
C VAL A 39 3.83 16.10 4.40
N LEU A 40 2.84 15.24 4.62
CA LEU A 40 1.51 15.36 4.04
C LEU A 40 0.48 15.51 5.14
N SER A 41 -0.59 16.25 4.85
CA SER A 41 -1.71 16.35 5.78
C SER A 41 -2.57 15.09 5.72
N PHE A 42 -3.11 14.73 6.86
CA PHE A 42 -3.86 13.51 7.09
C PHE A 42 -5.12 13.86 7.88
N ASN A 43 -6.27 13.40 7.39
CA ASN A 43 -7.53 13.56 8.09
C ASN A 43 -7.80 12.31 8.95
N SER A 44 -7.54 12.43 10.25
CA SER A 44 -7.67 11.33 11.21
C SER A 44 -9.12 10.96 11.56
N ASP A 45 -10.08 11.81 11.22
CA ASP A 45 -11.43 11.74 11.80
C ASP A 45 -12.36 10.78 11.05
N LYS A 46 -11.93 10.27 9.87
CA LYS A 46 -12.70 9.36 9.02
C LYS A 46 -12.45 7.86 9.26
N GLY A 47 -11.71 7.47 10.29
CA GLY A 47 -11.53 6.06 10.65
C GLY A 47 -10.90 5.22 9.52
N SER A 48 -11.63 4.20 9.03
CA SER A 48 -11.15 3.31 7.96
C SER A 48 -10.91 4.05 6.64
N ALA A 49 -11.61 5.15 6.37
CA ALA A 49 -11.49 5.95 5.15
C ALA A 49 -10.52 7.14 5.31
N SER A 50 -9.48 6.97 6.14
CA SER A 50 -8.50 8.04 6.37
C SER A 50 -7.47 8.05 5.24
N ALA A 51 -7.46 9.13 4.46
CA ALA A 51 -6.60 9.30 3.29
C ALA A 51 -5.62 10.46 3.47
N LEU A 52 -4.49 10.37 2.76
CA LEU A 52 -3.55 11.48 2.57
C LEU A 52 -4.21 12.61 1.77
N SER A 53 -4.01 13.85 2.21
CA SER A 53 -4.57 15.05 1.58
C SER A 53 -3.62 16.23 1.73
N ASN A 54 -3.82 17.29 0.94
CA ASN A 54 -3.07 18.54 1.09
C ASN A 54 -3.70 19.48 2.15
N THR A 55 -4.83 19.09 2.75
CA THR A 55 -5.63 19.91 3.66
C THR A 55 -6.18 19.05 4.80
N GLY A 56 -5.47 18.99 5.93
CA GLY A 56 -5.87 18.18 7.09
C GLY A 56 -5.24 18.71 8.39
N SER A 57 -5.85 18.37 9.52
CA SER A 57 -5.47 18.87 10.86
C SER A 57 -4.24 18.19 11.46
N THR A 58 -3.87 17.02 10.95
CA THR A 58 -2.70 16.25 11.42
C THR A 58 -1.72 16.07 10.27
N SER A 59 -0.44 16.36 10.50
CA SER A 59 0.62 16.11 9.51
C SER A 59 1.33 14.80 9.80
N ILE A 60 1.62 14.01 8.77
CA ILE A 60 2.42 12.79 8.87
C ILE A 60 3.64 12.86 7.95
N ALA A 61 4.77 12.33 8.42
CA ALA A 61 5.92 12.11 7.56
C ALA A 61 5.59 10.98 6.56
N VAL A 62 6.02 11.14 5.32
CA VAL A 62 5.92 10.12 4.27
C VAL A 62 7.28 9.81 3.68
N THR A 63 7.42 8.60 3.15
CA THR A 63 8.64 8.07 2.53
C THR A 63 8.26 7.11 1.39
N THR A 64 9.26 6.63 0.65
CA THR A 64 9.10 5.56 -0.34
C THR A 64 9.39 4.19 0.27
N ILE A 65 8.80 3.13 -0.28
CA ILE A 65 9.15 1.75 0.13
C ILE A 65 10.62 1.49 -0.21
N ASP A 66 11.05 1.87 -1.41
CA ASP A 66 12.41 1.71 -1.93
C ASP A 66 13.51 2.34 -1.06
N LYS A 67 13.16 3.37 -0.25
CA LYS A 67 14.09 4.00 0.69
C LYS A 67 14.02 3.38 2.08
N GLU A 68 12.83 3.02 2.53
CA GLU A 68 12.61 2.58 3.90
C GLU A 68 12.97 1.10 4.10
N ILE A 69 12.83 0.29 3.06
CA ILE A 69 13.15 -1.14 3.04
C ILE A 69 14.34 -1.31 2.11
N GLN A 70 15.42 -1.95 2.56
CA GLN A 70 16.62 -2.17 1.74
C GLN A 70 16.84 -3.66 1.45
N GLU A 71 16.23 -4.53 2.24
CA GLU A 71 16.21 -5.97 2.02
C GLU A 71 15.31 -6.38 0.84
N PRO A 72 15.56 -7.55 0.22
CA PRO A 72 14.70 -8.07 -0.84
C PRO A 72 13.26 -8.29 -0.37
N VAL A 73 12.30 -7.81 -1.17
CA VAL A 73 10.87 -7.92 -0.89
C VAL A 73 10.27 -9.07 -1.69
N SER A 74 9.59 -9.99 -1.02
CA SER A 74 8.89 -11.12 -1.67
C SER A 74 7.39 -10.89 -1.85
N PHE A 75 6.80 -9.97 -1.08
CA PHE A 75 5.37 -9.69 -1.10
C PHE A 75 5.05 -8.26 -0.67
N ILE A 76 4.19 -7.57 -1.44
CA ILE A 76 3.64 -6.26 -1.08
C ILE A 76 2.12 -6.35 -1.06
N LYS A 77 1.51 -6.00 0.07
CA LYS A 77 0.07 -5.77 0.19
C LYS A 77 -0.18 -4.27 0.32
N MET A 78 -1.05 -3.73 -0.54
CA MET A 78 -1.30 -2.30 -0.61
C MET A 78 -2.80 -1.99 -0.63
N ASP A 79 -3.19 -1.05 0.22
CA ASP A 79 -4.57 -0.67 0.51
C ASP A 79 -4.50 0.70 1.19
N LEU A 80 -4.47 1.74 0.36
CA LEU A 80 -3.98 3.07 0.68
C LEU A 80 -5.04 4.16 0.50
N GLU A 81 -6.32 3.80 0.48
CA GLU A 81 -7.44 4.75 0.40
C GLU A 81 -7.32 5.75 -0.77
N GLY A 82 -6.87 5.27 -1.94
CA GLY A 82 -6.68 6.08 -3.15
C GLY A 82 -5.26 6.63 -3.32
N TRP A 83 -4.30 6.24 -2.48
CA TRP A 83 -2.87 6.60 -2.62
C TRP A 83 -2.02 5.49 -3.26
N GLU A 84 -2.64 4.43 -3.79
CA GLU A 84 -1.99 3.24 -4.34
C GLU A 84 -0.96 3.59 -5.40
N MET A 85 -1.32 4.42 -6.40
CA MET A 85 -0.42 4.80 -7.48
C MET A 85 0.86 5.48 -6.98
N LYS A 86 0.76 6.30 -5.93
CA LYS A 86 1.92 6.95 -5.32
C LYS A 86 2.77 5.95 -4.54
N GLY A 87 2.15 5.06 -3.78
CA GLY A 87 2.86 4.00 -3.08
C GLY A 87 3.58 3.03 -4.01
N LEU A 88 2.93 2.63 -5.11
CA LEU A 88 3.53 1.81 -6.16
C LEU A 88 4.70 2.52 -6.84
N SER A 89 4.58 3.83 -7.11
CA SER A 89 5.69 4.61 -7.65
C SER A 89 6.89 4.66 -6.70
N GLY A 90 6.66 4.71 -5.40
CA GLY A 90 7.70 4.62 -4.36
C GLY A 90 8.20 3.21 -4.08
N ALA A 91 7.70 2.19 -4.78
CA ALA A 91 8.12 0.80 -4.67
C ALA A 91 8.70 0.27 -5.99
N ARG A 92 8.99 1.17 -6.93
CA ARG A 92 9.36 0.83 -8.31
C ARG A 92 10.61 -0.04 -8.35
N LYS A 93 11.62 0.26 -7.54
CA LYS A 93 12.88 -0.51 -7.54
C LYS A 93 12.59 -1.95 -7.11
N HIS A 94 11.91 -2.15 -5.97
CA HIS A 94 11.56 -3.50 -5.51
C HIS A 94 10.70 -4.26 -6.52
N ILE A 95 9.72 -3.61 -7.16
CA ILE A 95 8.89 -4.26 -8.19
C ILE A 95 9.75 -4.77 -9.35
N ILE A 96 10.74 -3.98 -9.78
CA ILE A 96 11.64 -4.35 -10.89
C ILE A 96 12.66 -5.41 -10.47
N SER A 97 13.36 -5.21 -9.35
CA SER A 97 14.52 -6.00 -8.96
C SER A 97 14.15 -7.30 -8.26
N ASP A 98 13.17 -7.25 -7.36
CA ASP A 98 12.86 -8.36 -6.47
C ASP A 98 11.69 -9.20 -6.98
N HIS A 99 10.94 -8.65 -7.94
CA HIS A 99 9.77 -9.27 -8.55
C HIS A 99 8.79 -9.86 -7.50
N PRO A 100 8.36 -9.07 -6.49
CA PRO A 100 7.50 -9.56 -5.42
C PRO A 100 6.12 -9.94 -5.94
N LYS A 101 5.42 -10.83 -5.22
CA LYS A 101 3.97 -10.95 -5.36
C LYS A 101 3.32 -9.64 -4.90
N LEU A 102 2.30 -9.16 -5.60
CA LEU A 102 1.57 -7.95 -5.22
C LEU A 102 0.09 -8.29 -4.95
N ALA A 103 -0.49 -7.68 -3.92
CA ALA A 103 -1.92 -7.70 -3.64
C ALA A 103 -2.40 -6.26 -3.42
N ILE A 104 -3.00 -5.66 -4.45
CA ILE A 104 -3.27 -4.22 -4.51
C ILE A 104 -4.78 -3.99 -4.55
N ALA A 105 -5.29 -3.19 -3.60
CA ALA A 105 -6.66 -2.70 -3.65
C ALA A 105 -6.88 -1.84 -4.90
N VAL A 106 -7.95 -2.10 -5.65
CA VAL A 106 -8.28 -1.36 -6.89
C VAL A 106 -9.67 -0.71 -6.83
N TYR A 107 -10.29 -0.66 -5.64
CA TYR A 107 -11.68 -0.22 -5.46
C TYR A 107 -11.82 1.24 -4.99
N HIS A 108 -10.73 1.94 -4.68
CA HIS A 108 -10.79 3.31 -4.13
C HIS A 108 -11.08 4.37 -5.20
N ARG A 109 -10.57 4.19 -6.42
CA ARG A 109 -10.89 5.04 -7.57
C ARG A 109 -11.21 4.18 -8.77
N ALA A 110 -12.19 4.61 -9.58
CA ALA A 110 -12.53 3.91 -10.82
C ALA A 110 -11.31 3.75 -11.75
N GLU A 111 -10.39 4.72 -11.72
CA GLU A 111 -9.15 4.67 -12.52
C GLU A 111 -8.11 3.65 -12.02
N ASP A 112 -8.18 3.19 -10.78
CA ASP A 112 -7.23 2.23 -10.23
C ASP A 112 -7.29 0.90 -11.00
N PHE A 113 -8.48 0.51 -11.48
CA PHE A 113 -8.68 -0.70 -12.28
C PHE A 113 -7.82 -0.78 -13.55
N TRP A 114 -7.47 0.36 -14.16
CA TRP A 114 -6.68 0.38 -15.39
C TRP A 114 -5.30 1.01 -15.21
N LYS A 115 -5.15 2.00 -14.33
CA LYS A 115 -3.84 2.65 -14.08
C LYS A 115 -2.88 1.71 -13.37
N ILE A 116 -3.34 0.98 -12.36
CA ILE A 116 -2.50 0.08 -11.56
C ILE A 116 -1.91 -1.04 -12.41
N PRO A 117 -2.70 -1.84 -13.16
CA PRO A 117 -2.12 -2.87 -14.01
C PRO A 117 -1.24 -2.29 -15.12
N ARG A 118 -1.64 -1.17 -15.74
CA ARG A 118 -0.80 -0.51 -16.76
C ARG A 118 0.56 -0.10 -16.20
N PHE A 119 0.59 0.45 -14.98
CA PHE A 119 1.82 0.86 -14.32
C PHE A 119 2.70 -0.34 -13.98
N ILE A 120 2.18 -1.34 -13.27
CA ILE A 120 2.95 -2.52 -12.85
C ILE A 120 3.47 -3.30 -14.06
N LEU A 121 2.60 -3.57 -15.05
CA LEU A 121 3.01 -4.29 -16.26
C LEU A 121 3.96 -3.49 -17.15
N GLY A 122 3.93 -2.16 -17.07
CA GLY A 122 4.91 -1.29 -17.71
C GLY A 122 6.29 -1.31 -17.04
N LEU A 123 6.38 -1.74 -15.77
CA LEU A 123 7.65 -1.97 -15.08
C LEU A 123 8.16 -3.40 -15.32
N ARG A 124 7.25 -4.38 -15.28
CA ARG A 124 7.52 -5.81 -15.39
C ARG A 124 6.34 -6.50 -16.09
N SER A 125 6.54 -6.93 -17.32
CA SER A 125 5.49 -7.56 -18.14
C SER A 125 5.27 -9.04 -17.82
N ASP A 126 6.11 -9.65 -16.99
CA ASP A 126 6.10 -11.07 -16.65
C ASP A 126 5.37 -11.40 -15.32
N TYR A 127 4.36 -10.58 -15.02
CA TYR A 127 3.36 -10.85 -13.99
C TYR A 127 2.10 -11.48 -14.60
N GLN A 128 1.60 -12.54 -13.98
CA GLN A 128 0.22 -12.98 -14.15
C GLN A 128 -0.70 -12.08 -13.29
N VAL A 129 -1.73 -11.52 -13.91
CA VAL A 129 -2.71 -10.66 -13.23
C VAL A 129 -3.98 -11.44 -12.91
N LEU A 130 -4.43 -11.38 -11.65
CA LEU A 130 -5.67 -11.98 -11.18
C LEU A 130 -6.51 -10.92 -10.46
N LEU A 131 -7.83 -10.97 -10.61
CA LEU A 131 -8.76 -10.09 -9.88
C LEU A 131 -9.65 -10.93 -8.96
N ARG A 132 -9.84 -10.50 -7.72
CA ARG A 132 -10.79 -11.10 -6.78
C ARG A 132 -11.57 -10.01 -6.05
N HIS A 133 -12.82 -10.32 -5.75
CA HIS A 133 -13.73 -9.47 -4.99
C HIS A 133 -14.19 -10.25 -3.75
N TYR A 134 -14.21 -9.59 -2.59
CA TYR A 134 -14.38 -10.26 -1.30
C TYR A 134 -15.60 -9.80 -0.49
N THR A 135 -16.46 -8.96 -1.06
CA THR A 135 -17.71 -8.53 -0.40
C THR A 135 -18.90 -8.64 -1.35
N GLU A 136 -20.08 -8.20 -0.90
CA GLU A 136 -21.25 -7.98 -1.76
C GLU A 136 -21.39 -6.48 -2.12
N GLY A 137 -20.49 -5.63 -1.62
CA GLY A 137 -20.49 -4.19 -1.82
C GLY A 137 -19.49 -3.74 -2.89
N TRP A 138 -19.21 -2.44 -2.93
CA TRP A 138 -18.25 -1.87 -3.88
C TRP A 138 -16.78 -2.04 -3.43
N SER A 139 -16.54 -2.39 -2.16
CA SER A 139 -15.20 -2.43 -1.56
C SER A 139 -14.56 -3.82 -1.60
N GLU A 140 -13.27 -3.89 -1.22
CA GLU A 140 -12.50 -5.13 -1.14
C GLU A 140 -12.33 -5.86 -2.48
N THR A 141 -12.17 -5.08 -3.57
CA THR A 141 -11.68 -5.61 -4.85
C THR A 141 -10.16 -5.51 -4.90
N VAL A 142 -9.49 -6.65 -5.05
CA VAL A 142 -8.02 -6.75 -5.02
C VAL A 142 -7.51 -7.36 -6.32
N MET A 143 -6.53 -6.69 -6.91
CA MET A 143 -5.77 -7.20 -8.04
C MET A 143 -4.45 -7.79 -7.54
N TYR A 144 -4.19 -9.03 -7.93
CA TYR A 144 -2.97 -9.76 -7.62
C TYR A 144 -2.06 -9.78 -8.83
N PHE A 145 -0.77 -9.56 -8.60
CA PHE A 145 0.29 -9.69 -9.59
C PHE A 145 1.24 -10.78 -9.11
N ILE A 146 1.24 -11.91 -9.81
CA ILE A 146 2.00 -13.11 -9.45
C ILE A 146 3.14 -13.29 -10.46
N PRO A 147 4.41 -13.31 -10.01
CA PRO A 147 5.54 -13.61 -10.88
C PRO A 147 5.32 -14.90 -11.66
N ILE A 148 5.44 -14.85 -12.99
CA ILE A 148 5.47 -16.07 -13.80
C ILE A 148 6.84 -16.71 -13.58
N LYS A 149 6.88 -17.98 -13.16
CA LYS A 149 8.13 -18.74 -13.11
C LYS A 149 8.64 -18.90 -14.53
N GLN A 150 9.83 -18.38 -14.81
CA GLN A 150 10.61 -18.73 -16.00
C GLN A 150 11.24 -20.11 -15.78
#